data_AF-A0A967SWU6-F1
#
_entry.id   AF-A0A967SWU6-F1
#
_cell.length_a   1.000
_cell.length_b   1.000
_cell.length_c   1.000
_cell.angle_alpha   90.00
_cell.angle_beta   90.00
_cell.angle_gamma   90.00
#
_symmetry.space_group_name_H-M   'P 1'
#
loop_
_entity.id
_entity.type
_entity.pdbx_description
1 polymer ?
#
loop_
_entity_poly.entity_id
_entity_poly.type
_entity_poly.pdbx_seq_one_letter_code
_entity_poly.pdbx_strand_id
1 'polypeptide(L)'
;MAANDADDSKILKQCQYLWEEYKYRHDLIWQRLFRFTTAVVLISIIPYIQQDIVLRLGKYILIAPLLASILAGFVLIVMRNELNLFGNIKQAYRRRQNNLLDPDLQHNLDEKSYFKRFVLFYLGSLVALSVVNGLIAWLIWIPQSVRSH
;
A
#
# COMPACT_ATOMS: atom_id res chain seq x y z
N MET A 1 -24.98 41.37 5.86
CA MET A 1 -24.51 40.50 6.95
C MET A 1 -24.98 39.06 6.73
N ALA A 2 -26.29 38.79 6.66
CA ALA A 2 -26.82 37.42 6.45
C ALA A 2 -26.37 36.69 5.16
N ALA A 3 -25.96 37.41 4.11
CA ALA A 3 -25.46 36.80 2.86
C ALA A 3 -24.04 36.22 3.00
N ASN A 4 -23.20 36.77 3.89
CA ASN A 4 -21.86 36.24 4.16
C ASN A 4 -21.95 34.97 5.01
N ASP A 5 -22.82 34.97 6.02
CA ASP A 5 -23.00 33.83 6.93
C ASP A 5 -23.48 32.56 6.18
N ALA A 6 -24.33 32.75 5.16
CA ALA A 6 -24.83 31.65 4.33
C ALA A 6 -23.73 31.04 3.44
N ASP A 7 -22.85 31.87 2.87
CA ASP A 7 -21.75 31.42 2.00
C ASP A 7 -20.65 30.73 2.81
N ASP A 8 -20.28 31.29 3.97
CA ASP A 8 -19.32 30.71 4.91
C ASP A 8 -19.78 29.32 5.41
N SER A 9 -21.07 29.16 5.72
CA SER A 9 -21.62 27.86 6.13
C SER A 9 -21.51 26.78 5.04
N LYS A 10 -21.65 27.17 3.78
CA LYS A 10 -21.59 26.28 2.62
C LYS A 10 -20.15 25.86 2.34
N ILE A 11 -19.21 26.79 2.49
CA ILE A 11 -17.77 26.54 2.41
C ILE A 11 -17.33 25.56 3.49
N LEU A 12 -17.73 25.79 4.75
CA LEU A 12 -17.39 24.91 5.87
C LEU A 12 -17.89 23.49 5.66
N LYS A 13 -19.14 23.32 5.19
CA LYS A 13 -19.70 22.00 4.86
C LYS A 13 -18.93 21.30 3.74
N GLN A 14 -18.52 22.02 2.70
CA GLN A 14 -17.69 21.44 1.64
C GLN A 14 -16.31 21.04 2.15
N CYS A 15 -15.68 21.88 2.97
CA CYS A 15 -14.40 21.57 3.59
C CYS A 15 -14.47 20.32 4.49
N GLN A 16 -15.54 20.19 5.26
CA GLN A 16 -15.80 19.03 6.12
C GLN A 16 -16.02 17.76 5.29
N TYR A 17 -16.84 17.82 4.23
CA TYR A 17 -17.06 16.69 3.32
C TYR A 17 -15.75 16.20 2.69
N LEU A 18 -14.92 17.12 2.20
CA LEU A 18 -13.63 16.77 1.60
C LEU A 18 -12.64 16.22 2.62
N TRP A 19 -12.69 16.68 3.87
CA TRP A 19 -11.89 16.13 4.97
C TRP A 19 -12.32 14.71 5.34
N GLU A 20 -13.63 14.46 5.42
CA GLU A 20 -14.18 13.12 5.67
C GLU A 20 -13.80 12.15 4.55
N GLU A 21 -13.91 12.58 3.29
CA GLU A 21 -13.48 11.80 2.12
C GLU A 21 -11.97 11.52 2.14
N TYR A 22 -11.15 12.50 2.53
CA TYR A 22 -9.71 12.32 2.70
C TYR A 22 -9.41 11.26 3.77
N LYS A 23 -10.06 11.35 4.94
CA LYS A 23 -9.88 10.41 6.05
C LYS A 23 -10.31 9.00 5.67
N TYR A 24 -11.45 8.88 4.99
CA TYR A 24 -11.97 7.63 4.48
C TYR A 24 -11.00 6.94 3.51
N ARG A 25 -10.48 7.68 2.51
CA ARG A 25 -9.52 7.13 1.55
C ARG A 25 -8.19 6.75 2.19
N HIS A 26 -7.72 7.55 3.14
CA HIS A 26 -6.51 7.23 3.89
C HIS A 26 -6.66 5.92 4.66
N ASP A 27 -7.77 5.74 5.36
CA ASP A 27 -8.05 4.51 6.11
C ASP A 27 -8.17 3.28 5.20
N LEU A 28 -8.85 3.43 4.06
CA LEU A 28 -8.94 2.38 3.04
C LEU A 28 -7.56 1.95 2.50
N ILE A 29 -6.65 2.89 2.28
CA ILE A 29 -5.28 2.58 1.83
C ILE A 29 -4.58 1.75 2.89
N TRP A 30 -4.64 2.15 4.16
CA TRP A 30 -4.02 1.40 5.26
C TRP A 30 -4.62 0.01 5.44
N GLN A 31 -5.94 -0.11 5.40
CA GLN A 31 -6.62 -1.40 5.55
C GLN A 31 -6.21 -2.38 4.45
N ARG A 32 -6.14 -1.92 3.19
CA ARG A 32 -5.66 -2.74 2.07
C ARG A 32 -4.19 -3.11 2.24
N LEU A 33 -3.34 -2.15 2.62
CA LEU A 33 -1.92 -2.37 2.85
C LEU A 33 -1.67 -3.49 3.87
N PHE A 34 -2.36 -3.44 5.03
CA PHE A 34 -2.24 -4.47 6.05
C PHE A 34 -2.76 -5.81 5.59
N ARG A 35 -3.93 -5.86 4.94
CA ARG A 35 -4.51 -7.11 4.44
C ARG A 35 -3.58 -7.84 3.47
N PHE A 36 -2.95 -7.09 2.55
CA PHE A 36 -1.99 -7.65 1.60
C PHE A 36 -0.67 -8.02 2.25
N THR A 37 -0.16 -7.20 3.18
CA THR A 37 1.05 -7.53 3.95
C THR A 37 0.87 -8.86 4.66
N THR A 38 -0.23 -9.03 5.39
CA THR A 38 -0.54 -10.28 6.10
C THR A 38 -0.64 -11.45 5.14
N ALA A 39 -1.29 -11.28 3.98
CA ALA A 39 -1.38 -12.35 2.98
C ALA A 39 0.01 -12.77 2.46
N VAL A 40 0.88 -11.82 2.11
CA VAL A 40 2.24 -12.10 1.62
C VAL A 40 3.08 -12.76 2.72
N VAL A 41 2.99 -12.28 3.96
CA VAL A 41 3.71 -12.85 5.11
C VAL A 41 3.23 -14.28 5.39
N LEU A 42 1.92 -14.53 5.39
CA LEU A 42 1.39 -15.88 5.59
C LEU A 42 1.84 -16.83 4.49
N ILE A 43 1.72 -16.44 3.21
CA ILE A 43 2.20 -17.25 2.08
C ILE A 43 3.70 -17.54 2.21
N SER A 44 4.47 -16.56 2.68
CA SER A 44 5.92 -16.69 2.88
C SER A 44 6.30 -17.66 4.00
N ILE A 45 5.47 -17.80 5.04
CA ILE A 45 5.72 -18.65 6.20
C ILE A 45 5.25 -20.10 5.98
N ILE A 46 4.20 -20.33 5.17
CA ILE A 46 3.62 -21.67 4.92
C ILE A 46 4.67 -22.76 4.63
N PRO A 47 5.68 -22.53 3.76
CA PRO A 47 6.70 -23.54 3.45
C PRO A 47 7.51 -23.99 4.67
N TYR A 48 7.65 -23.14 5.68
CA TYR A 48 8.48 -23.40 6.86
C TYR A 48 7.72 -24.16 7.95
N ILE A 49 6.39 -24.02 8.01
CA ILE A 49 5.56 -24.68 9.05
C ILE A 49 5.19 -26.12 8.64
N GLN A 50 4.90 -26.37 7.36
CA GLN A 50 4.36 -27.66 6.90
C GLN A 50 5.38 -28.46 6.10
N GLN A 51 6.48 -28.83 6.76
CA GLN A 51 7.60 -29.55 6.13
C GLN A 51 7.19 -30.90 5.50
N ASP A 52 6.17 -31.58 6.05
CA ASP A 52 5.67 -32.85 5.52
C ASP A 52 4.95 -32.72 4.16
N ILE A 53 4.17 -31.64 3.99
CA ILE A 53 3.47 -31.35 2.72
C ILE A 53 4.50 -30.89 1.67
N VAL A 54 5.48 -30.14 2.13
CA VAL A 54 6.61 -29.64 1.36
C VAL A 54 7.48 -30.79 0.81
N LEU A 55 7.78 -31.80 1.61
CA LEU A 55 8.51 -33.01 1.19
C LEU A 55 7.75 -33.81 0.11
N ARG A 56 6.41 -33.86 0.18
CA ARG A 56 5.57 -34.51 -0.84
C ARG A 56 5.46 -33.70 -2.13
N LEU A 57 5.52 -32.37 -2.05
CA LEU A 57 5.39 -31.48 -3.23
C LEU A 57 6.69 -31.34 -4.02
N GLY A 58 7.86 -31.59 -3.41
CA GLY A 58 9.16 -31.52 -4.09
C GLY A 58 9.35 -30.19 -4.84
N LYS A 59 9.50 -30.23 -6.17
CA LYS A 59 9.71 -29.05 -7.02
C LYS A 59 8.53 -28.07 -7.04
N TYR A 60 7.30 -28.52 -6.74
CA TYR A 60 6.11 -27.66 -6.74
C TYR A 60 6.11 -26.62 -5.61
N ILE A 61 7.01 -26.74 -4.62
CA ILE A 61 7.15 -25.74 -3.55
C ILE A 61 7.57 -24.36 -4.07
N LEU A 62 8.23 -24.30 -5.24
CA LEU A 62 8.62 -23.05 -5.88
C LEU A 62 7.40 -22.22 -6.35
N ILE A 63 6.22 -22.81 -6.44
CA ILE A 63 4.99 -22.09 -6.76
C ILE A 63 4.64 -21.10 -5.65
N ALA A 64 4.86 -21.43 -4.38
CA ALA A 64 4.54 -20.55 -3.26
C ALA A 64 5.29 -19.19 -3.29
N PRO A 65 6.63 -19.15 -3.40
CA PRO A 65 7.35 -17.88 -3.52
C PRO A 65 7.09 -17.17 -4.86
N LEU A 66 6.80 -17.92 -5.94
CA LEU A 66 6.37 -17.32 -7.21
C LEU A 66 5.04 -16.59 -7.05
N LEU A 67 4.06 -17.22 -6.41
CA LEU A 67 2.74 -16.64 -6.12
C LEU A 67 2.88 -15.41 -5.22
N ALA A 68 3.73 -15.48 -4.20
CA ALA A 68 4.03 -14.34 -3.31
C ALA A 68 4.65 -13.16 -4.07
N SER A 69 5.53 -13.43 -5.03
CA SER A 69 6.15 -12.40 -5.88
C SER A 69 5.13 -11.73 -6.80
N ILE A 70 4.27 -12.54 -7.46
CA ILE A 70 3.18 -12.03 -8.32
C ILE A 70 2.21 -11.19 -7.50
N LEU A 71 1.81 -11.66 -6.32
CA LEU A 71 0.88 -10.95 -5.45
C LEU A 71 1.48 -9.63 -4.97
N ALA A 72 2.75 -9.61 -4.56
CA ALA A 72 3.43 -8.39 -4.14
C ALA A 72 3.53 -7.36 -5.29
N GLY A 73 3.84 -7.81 -6.51
CA GLY A 73 3.84 -6.97 -7.71
C GLY A 73 2.47 -6.39 -8.04
N PHE A 74 1.42 -7.21 -7.96
CA PHE A 74 0.03 -6.78 -8.18
C PHE A 74 -0.39 -5.70 -7.16
N VAL A 75 -0.05 -5.89 -5.88
CA VAL A 75 -0.35 -4.92 -4.81
C VAL A 75 0.35 -3.58 -5.06
N LEU A 76 1.60 -3.60 -5.54
CA LEU A 76 2.33 -2.38 -5.88
C LEU A 76 1.62 -1.58 -6.98
N ILE A 77 1.13 -2.26 -8.03
CA ILE A 77 0.39 -1.62 -9.13
C ILE A 77 -0.92 -1.01 -8.62
N VAL A 78 -1.72 -1.78 -7.88
CA VAL A 78 -3.01 -1.32 -7.33
C VAL A 78 -2.82 -0.11 -6.42
N MET A 79 -1.84 -0.17 -5.51
CA MET A 79 -1.56 0.92 -4.58
C MET A 79 -1.02 2.16 -5.27
N ARG A 80 -0.23 2.02 -6.34
CA ARG A 80 0.24 3.15 -7.14
C ARG A 80 -0.92 3.89 -7.81
N ASN A 81 -1.92 3.16 -8.30
CA ASN A 81 -3.12 3.75 -8.88
C ASN A 81 -3.98 4.46 -7.82
N GLU A 82 -4.22 3.83 -6.67
CA GLU A 82 -4.96 4.45 -5.56
C GLU A 82 -4.27 5.71 -5.03
N LEU A 83 -2.94 5.67 -4.86
CA LEU A 83 -2.16 6.84 -4.45
C LEU A 83 -2.21 7.99 -5.46
N ASN A 84 -2.30 7.68 -6.76
CA ASN A 84 -2.47 8.71 -7.79
C ASN A 84 -3.87 9.33 -7.74
N LEU A 85 -4.92 8.51 -7.60
CA LEU A 85 -6.30 8.98 -7.40
C LEU A 85 -6.43 9.87 -6.16
N PHE A 86 -5.82 9.44 -5.05
CA PHE A 86 -5.76 10.20 -3.82
C PHE A 86 -5.03 11.55 -4.00
N GLY A 87 -3.91 11.54 -4.74
CA GLY A 87 -3.19 12.76 -5.09
C GLY A 87 -4.05 13.77 -5.84
N ASN A 88 -4.85 13.31 -6.81
CA ASN A 88 -5.75 14.17 -7.59
C ASN A 88 -6.84 14.80 -6.70
N ILE A 89 -7.41 14.03 -5.77
CA ILE A 89 -8.46 14.53 -4.86
C ILE A 89 -7.87 15.50 -3.84
N LYS A 90 -6.69 15.20 -3.30
CA LYS A 90 -5.95 16.12 -2.42
C LYS A 90 -5.64 17.44 -3.13
N GLN A 91 -5.28 17.38 -4.42
CA GLN A 91 -5.02 18.57 -5.22
C GLN A 91 -6.30 19.36 -5.50
N ALA A 92 -7.43 18.68 -5.76
CA ALA A 92 -8.74 19.32 -5.92
C ALA A 92 -9.21 19.99 -4.62
N TYR A 93 -9.02 19.35 -3.46
CA TYR A 93 -9.27 19.93 -2.14
C TYR A 93 -8.44 21.19 -1.93
N ARG A 94 -7.13 21.12 -2.21
CA ARG A 94 -6.22 22.26 -2.07
C ARG A 94 -6.56 23.42 -3.00
N ARG A 95 -6.94 23.16 -4.25
CA ARG A 95 -7.35 24.24 -5.16
C ARG A 95 -8.54 25.01 -4.62
N ARG A 96 -9.47 24.35 -3.93
CA ARG A 96 -10.61 25.01 -3.28
C ARG A 96 -10.22 25.67 -1.96
N GLN A 97 -9.36 25.04 -1.17
CA GLN A 97 -8.85 25.61 0.09
C GLN A 97 -7.99 26.87 -0.15
N ASN A 98 -7.22 26.92 -1.24
CA ASN A 98 -6.42 28.08 -1.65
C ASN A 98 -7.26 29.33 -1.96
N ASN A 99 -8.52 29.14 -2.34
CA ASN A 99 -9.41 30.27 -2.60
C ASN A 99 -10.01 30.84 -1.30
N LEU A 100 -9.73 30.23 -0.14
CA LEU A 100 -10.42 30.48 1.12
C LEU A 100 -9.49 30.74 2.32
N LEU A 101 -8.22 30.31 2.26
CA LEU A 101 -7.25 30.50 3.36
C LEU A 101 -6.06 31.35 2.94
N ASP A 102 -5.55 32.15 3.89
CA ASP A 102 -4.34 32.96 3.75
C ASP A 102 -3.09 32.12 3.40
N PRO A 103 -2.18 32.66 2.56
CA PRO A 103 -0.98 31.97 2.09
C PRO A 103 -0.01 31.55 3.21
N ASP A 104 -0.05 32.20 4.39
CA ASP A 104 0.84 31.86 5.52
C ASP A 104 0.48 30.53 6.20
N LEU A 105 -0.79 30.12 6.21
CA LEU A 105 -1.18 28.80 6.72
C LEU A 105 -0.79 27.65 5.76
N GLN A 106 -0.43 28.00 4.52
CA GLN A 106 -0.19 27.08 3.42
C GLN A 106 1.18 26.37 3.51
N HIS A 107 2.17 27.03 4.12
CA HIS A 107 3.55 26.52 4.19
C HIS A 107 3.68 25.28 5.08
N ASN A 108 2.92 25.21 6.19
CA ASN A 108 2.96 24.05 7.10
C ASN A 108 2.25 22.81 6.55
N LEU A 109 1.39 22.95 5.54
CA LEU A 109 0.70 21.83 4.90
C LEU A 109 1.54 21.20 3.79
N ASP A 110 2.77 21.67 3.53
CA ASP A 110 3.63 21.19 2.45
C ASP A 110 4.36 19.85 2.72
N GLU A 111 3.77 18.96 3.53
CA GLU A 111 4.11 17.53 3.61
C GLU A 111 3.75 16.76 2.31
N LYS A 112 4.03 17.35 1.15
CA LYS A 112 3.50 16.98 -0.17
C LYS A 112 3.96 15.64 -0.72
N SER A 113 4.95 14.97 -0.15
CA SER A 113 5.51 13.76 -0.78
C SER A 113 5.84 12.62 0.18
N TYR A 114 5.92 12.90 1.49
CA TYR A 114 6.39 11.91 2.46
C TYR A 114 5.46 10.71 2.52
N PHE A 115 4.14 10.89 2.56
CA PHE A 115 3.20 9.77 2.63
C PHE A 115 3.29 8.84 1.41
N LYS A 116 3.21 9.38 0.19
CA LYS A 116 3.29 8.58 -1.05
C LYS A 116 4.65 7.88 -1.15
N ARG A 117 5.73 8.59 -0.83
CA ARG A 117 7.09 8.04 -0.86
C ARG A 117 7.30 6.97 0.20
N PHE A 118 6.74 7.16 1.40
CA PHE A 118 6.75 6.19 2.49
C PHE A 118 5.97 4.93 2.14
N VAL A 119 4.74 5.05 1.63
CA VAL A 119 3.94 3.89 1.22
C VAL A 119 4.61 3.12 0.07
N LEU A 120 5.19 3.83 -0.91
CA LEU A 120 5.96 3.19 -1.99
C LEU A 120 7.24 2.53 -1.48
N PHE A 121 7.95 3.15 -0.55
CA PHE A 121 9.15 2.58 0.05
C PHE A 121 8.81 1.32 0.86
N TYR A 122 7.74 1.37 1.66
CA TYR A 122 7.23 0.22 2.42
C TYR A 122 6.85 -0.93 1.48
N LEU A 123 6.06 -0.68 0.44
CA LEU A 123 5.70 -1.70 -0.54
C LEU A 123 6.91 -2.23 -1.32
N GLY A 124 7.85 -1.36 -1.67
CA GLY A 124 9.11 -1.75 -2.31
C GLY A 124 9.92 -2.69 -1.42
N SER A 125 10.00 -2.40 -0.12
CA SER A 125 10.66 -3.28 0.85
C SER A 125 9.97 -4.65 0.95
N LEU A 126 8.64 -4.68 0.86
CA LEU A 126 7.84 -5.90 0.91
C LEU A 126 8.05 -6.78 -0.33
N VAL A 127 8.15 -6.16 -1.51
CA VAL A 127 8.53 -6.87 -2.75
C VAL A 127 9.96 -7.41 -2.65
N ALA A 128 10.90 -6.61 -2.17
CA ALA A 128 12.28 -7.06 -1.98
C ALA A 128 12.37 -8.26 -1.04
N LEU A 129 11.62 -8.22 0.07
CA LEU A 129 11.58 -9.29 1.06
C LEU A 129 10.95 -10.58 0.48
N SER A 130 9.91 -10.44 -0.35
CA SER A 130 9.31 -11.56 -1.10
C SER A 130 10.31 -12.20 -2.07
N VAL A 131 11.07 -11.40 -2.83
CA VAL A 131 12.11 -11.89 -3.74
C VAL A 131 13.23 -12.59 -2.98
N VAL A 132 13.71 -12.00 -1.87
CA VAL A 132 14.72 -12.63 -1.00
C VAL A 132 14.21 -13.96 -0.45
N ASN A 133 12.97 -14.03 0.00
CA ASN A 133 12.40 -15.29 0.48
C ASN A 133 12.32 -16.36 -0.64
N GLY A 134 11.99 -15.95 -1.86
CA GLY A 134 12.04 -16.84 -3.02
C GLY A 134 13.46 -17.33 -3.35
N LEU A 135 14.47 -16.46 -3.25
CA LEU A 135 15.87 -16.82 -3.45
C LEU A 135 16.39 -17.78 -2.37
N ILE A 136 16.01 -17.55 -1.11
CA ILE A 136 16.35 -18.45 0.01
C ILE A 136 15.71 -19.81 -0.21
N ALA A 137 14.43 -19.86 -0.56
CA ALA A 137 13.75 -21.11 -0.89
C ALA A 137 14.46 -21.84 -2.05
N TRP A 138 14.84 -21.11 -3.10
CA TRP A 138 15.59 -21.66 -4.25
C TRP A 138 16.95 -22.23 -3.85
N LEU A 139 17.74 -21.49 -3.06
CA LEU A 139 19.07 -21.88 -2.60
C LEU A 139 19.05 -23.07 -1.64
N ILE A 140 18.08 -23.15 -0.74
CA ILE A 140 17.99 -24.24 0.24
C ILE A 140 17.47 -25.52 -0.43
N TRP A 141 16.50 -25.41 -1.34
CA TRP A 141 15.77 -26.58 -1.84
C TRP A 141 16.31 -27.21 -3.12
N ILE A 142 17.00 -26.45 -4.00
CA ILE A 142 17.67 -27.06 -5.17
C ILE A 142 18.71 -28.11 -4.76
N PRO A 143 19.62 -27.87 -3.80
CA PRO A 143 20.60 -28.87 -3.37
C PRO A 143 19.95 -30.12 -2.80
N GLN A 144 18.82 -30.00 -2.09
CA GLN A 144 18.12 -31.15 -1.50
C GLN A 144 17.43 -32.02 -2.56
N SER A 145 16.84 -31.40 -3.58
CA SER A 145 16.17 -32.14 -4.67
C SER A 145 17.12 -32.97 -5.55
N VAL A 146 18.39 -32.58 -5.62
CA VAL A 146 19.43 -33.29 -6.40
C VAL A 146 20.02 -34.46 -5.61
N ARG A 147 19.97 -34.43 -4.26
CA ARG A 147 20.60 -35.43 -3.39
C ARG A 147 19.70 -36.63 -3.06
N SER A 148 18.43 -36.62 -3.48
CA SER A 148 17.45 -37.69 -3.28
C SER A 148 17.25 -38.60 -4.51
N HIS A 149 18.08 -38.46 -5.53
CA HIS A 149 18.24 -39.41 -6.64
C HIS A 149 19.57 -40.14 -6.47
#